data_AF-A0A5Q4SCJ0-F1
#
_entry.id   AF-A0A5Q4SCJ0-F1
#
_cell.length_a   1.000
_cell.length_b   1.000
_cell.length_c   1.000
_cell.angle_alpha   90.00
_cell.angle_beta   90.00
_cell.angle_gamma   90.00
#
_symmetry.space_group_name_H-M   'P 1'
#
loop_
_entity.id
_entity.type
_entity.pdbx_description
1 polymer ?
#
loop_
_entity_poly.entity_id
_entity_poly.type
_entity_poly.pdbx_seq_one_letter_code
_entity_poly.pdbx_strand_id
1 'polypeptide(L)'
;MAAQFGRRLRRGATTTAVAAAAVAALSASQAPAAPQSDSAAGDQTAAGATPSGDSAATGNSPYHTDLPPLNTPNKPGTSVNLPVTGSAEAGIPASVLAAYKKAEQELAGTDAACRLPWQLLAAIGKVESGQARGGKVDANGTTLSPILGPALNGQGFALIKDTDGGAYDGDSTHDRAVGPMQFIPSTWATWGQDGNGDGRKDPNNIHDAALAAGRYLCAGTRDLSVAADLDRAVLSYNHSTEYLRTVRSWFDYYKRGTHEVPDGTGVLPADTGGSTASPSPTPTTG
;
A
#
# COMPACT_ATOMS: atom_id res chain seq x y z
N MET A 1 10.99 -20.10 -79.73
CA MET A 1 9.61 -19.58 -79.88
C MET A 1 9.56 -18.27 -79.08
N ALA A 2 9.74 -17.07 -79.66
CA ALA A 2 8.80 -16.30 -80.51
C ALA A 2 7.41 -16.17 -79.84
N ALA A 3 6.74 -15.02 -79.66
CA ALA A 3 6.89 -13.62 -80.08
C ALA A 3 6.09 -12.72 -79.08
N GLN A 4 6.60 -11.55 -78.65
CA GLN A 4 6.26 -10.17 -79.06
C GLN A 4 4.82 -9.62 -78.82
N PHE A 5 4.81 -8.53 -78.02
CA PHE A 5 4.10 -7.24 -78.12
C PHE A 5 2.58 -7.12 -78.33
N GLY A 6 1.95 -6.30 -77.48
CA GLY A 6 0.64 -5.68 -77.72
C GLY A 6 0.24 -4.63 -76.69
N ARG A 7 0.75 -3.40 -76.84
CA ARG A 7 0.39 -2.21 -76.04
C ARG A 7 -0.93 -1.61 -76.57
N ARG A 8 -1.91 -1.31 -75.70
CA ARG A 8 -2.94 -0.28 -75.98
C ARG A 8 -3.31 0.50 -74.71
N LEU A 9 -2.91 1.78 -74.68
CA LEU A 9 -3.54 2.84 -73.90
C LEU A 9 -4.92 3.16 -74.48
N ARG A 10 -5.89 3.51 -73.63
CA ARG A 10 -6.81 4.63 -73.89
C ARG A 10 -7.33 5.24 -72.58
N ARG A 11 -7.25 6.57 -72.56
CA ARG A 11 -7.67 7.51 -71.51
C ARG A 11 -9.20 7.57 -71.39
N GLY A 12 -9.68 7.91 -70.20
CA GLY A 12 -11.01 8.44 -69.96
C GLY A 12 -11.07 9.06 -68.57
N ALA A 13 -10.88 10.37 -68.50
CA ALA A 13 -11.12 11.20 -67.31
C ALA A 13 -12.52 11.82 -67.44
N THR A 14 -13.32 11.76 -66.38
CA THR A 14 -14.35 12.77 -66.11
C THR A 14 -14.64 12.80 -64.61
N THR A 15 -14.20 13.91 -64.01
CA THR A 15 -14.63 14.48 -62.74
C THR A 15 -16.12 14.83 -62.74
N THR A 16 -16.83 14.50 -61.67
CA THR A 16 -18.02 15.25 -61.23
C THR A 16 -17.99 15.38 -59.71
N ALA A 17 -17.69 16.58 -59.26
CA ALA A 17 -17.93 17.03 -57.90
C ALA A 17 -19.41 17.44 -57.77
N VAL A 18 -20.09 17.00 -56.71
CA VAL A 18 -21.23 17.73 -56.14
C VAL A 18 -21.12 17.61 -54.62
N ALA A 19 -20.75 18.73 -54.01
CA ALA A 19 -20.97 18.97 -52.60
C ALA A 19 -22.43 19.39 -52.41
N ALA A 20 -23.13 18.78 -51.46
CA ALA A 20 -24.36 19.30 -50.90
C ALA A 20 -24.33 19.07 -49.39
N ALA A 21 -24.05 20.15 -48.66
CA ALA A 21 -24.25 20.21 -47.23
C ALA A 21 -25.75 20.24 -46.94
N ALA A 22 -26.22 19.33 -46.10
CA ALA A 22 -27.53 19.42 -45.47
C ALA A 22 -27.31 19.32 -43.95
N VAL A 23 -27.29 20.48 -43.30
CA VAL A 23 -27.44 20.61 -41.85
C VAL A 23 -28.91 20.38 -41.55
N ALA A 24 -29.23 19.29 -40.85
CA ALA A 24 -30.53 19.10 -40.22
C ALA A 24 -30.31 18.98 -38.71
N ALA A 25 -30.44 20.10 -38.02
CA ALA A 25 -30.66 20.13 -36.58
C ALA A 25 -32.15 19.86 -36.34
N LEU A 26 -32.49 18.80 -35.60
CA LEU A 26 -33.73 18.79 -34.82
C LEU A 26 -33.66 17.80 -33.64
N SER A 27 -33.60 18.42 -32.45
CA SER A 27 -34.32 18.10 -31.22
C SER A 27 -34.09 16.77 -30.50
N ALA A 28 -33.57 16.94 -29.28
CA ALA A 28 -33.53 15.97 -28.20
C ALA A 28 -34.87 15.25 -27.97
N SER A 29 -34.78 13.94 -27.72
CA SER A 29 -35.80 13.18 -26.99
C SER A 29 -35.05 12.27 -26.04
N GLN A 30 -35.26 12.50 -24.74
CA GLN A 30 -34.62 11.78 -23.64
C GLN A 30 -35.34 10.44 -23.39
N ALA A 31 -34.58 9.37 -23.17
CA ALA A 31 -34.85 8.33 -22.17
C ALA A 31 -33.57 7.48 -21.94
N PRO A 32 -33.37 6.92 -20.74
CA PRO A 32 -32.04 6.68 -20.19
C PRO A 32 -31.48 5.29 -20.54
N ALA A 33 -30.25 5.24 -21.07
CA ALA A 33 -29.44 4.04 -21.06
C ALA A 33 -28.47 4.13 -19.87
N ALA A 34 -28.51 3.11 -19.02
CA ALA A 34 -27.71 2.96 -17.81
C ALA A 34 -26.21 3.21 -18.07
N PRO A 35 -25.48 3.84 -17.14
CA PRO A 35 -24.02 3.83 -17.23
C PRO A 35 -23.54 2.40 -16.95
N GLN A 36 -22.91 1.80 -17.96
CA GLN A 36 -21.96 0.71 -17.75
C GLN A 36 -20.83 1.28 -16.89
N SER A 37 -20.67 0.71 -15.70
CA SER A 37 -19.54 0.98 -14.83
C SER A 37 -18.29 0.39 -15.46
N ASP A 38 -17.56 1.20 -16.22
CA ASP A 38 -16.19 0.88 -16.60
C ASP A 38 -15.29 1.00 -15.36
N SER A 39 -15.05 -0.14 -14.71
CA SER A 39 -14.14 -0.32 -13.58
C SER A 39 -12.65 -0.22 -13.98
N ALA A 40 -12.29 0.76 -14.82
CA ALA A 40 -10.90 1.03 -15.22
C ALA A 40 -10.44 2.47 -14.87
N ALA A 41 -11.33 3.31 -14.35
CA ALA A 41 -11.01 4.72 -14.05
C ALA A 41 -10.27 4.95 -12.71
N GLY A 42 -10.14 3.92 -11.85
CA GLY A 42 -9.48 4.06 -10.55
C GLY A 42 -7.95 4.12 -10.62
N ASP A 43 -7.34 3.52 -11.65
CA ASP A 43 -5.89 3.31 -11.67
C ASP A 43 -5.10 4.56 -12.10
N GLN A 44 -5.73 5.45 -12.88
CA GLN A 44 -5.09 6.70 -13.35
C GLN A 44 -5.34 7.89 -12.43
N THR A 45 -6.38 7.86 -11.60
CA THR A 45 -6.79 9.03 -10.80
C THR A 45 -5.85 9.27 -9.60
N ALA A 46 -5.24 8.21 -9.06
CA ALA A 46 -4.31 8.31 -7.94
C ALA A 46 -2.92 8.87 -8.34
N ALA A 47 -2.45 8.62 -9.57
CA ALA A 47 -1.11 8.98 -10.02
C ALA A 47 -0.83 10.50 -10.04
N GLY A 48 -1.87 11.34 -10.08
CA GLY A 48 -1.76 12.81 -10.03
C GLY A 48 -2.09 13.45 -8.68
N ALA A 49 -2.53 12.67 -7.69
CA ALA A 49 -2.98 13.20 -6.40
C ALA A 49 -1.82 13.25 -5.40
N THR A 50 -1.49 14.44 -4.88
CA THR A 50 -0.58 14.56 -3.73
C THR A 50 -1.42 14.44 -2.45
N PRO A 51 -1.06 13.54 -1.50
CA PRO A 51 -1.73 13.49 -0.20
C PRO A 51 -1.66 14.86 0.48
N SER A 52 -2.81 15.39 0.89
CA SER A 52 -2.89 16.66 1.64
C SER A 52 -2.47 16.43 3.09
N GLY A 53 -1.84 17.41 3.73
CA GLY A 53 -1.23 17.29 5.07
C GLY A 53 -2.20 16.92 6.20
N ASP A 54 -3.52 17.04 5.99
CA ASP A 54 -4.58 16.71 6.94
C ASP A 54 -5.11 15.27 6.78
N SER A 55 -4.57 14.48 5.84
CA SER A 55 -5.05 13.12 5.52
C SER A 55 -3.89 12.13 5.39
N ALA A 56 -3.19 11.90 6.51
CA ALA A 56 -2.16 10.86 6.59
C ALA A 56 -2.76 9.48 6.29
N ALA A 57 -1.98 8.59 5.65
CA ALA A 57 -2.47 7.27 5.22
C ALA A 57 -3.09 6.45 6.36
N THR A 58 -2.51 6.58 7.55
CA THR A 58 -2.90 5.88 8.78
C THR A 58 -3.77 6.71 9.72
N GLY A 59 -4.16 7.93 9.32
CA GLY A 59 -4.84 8.86 10.22
C GLY A 59 -4.02 9.20 11.46
N ASN A 60 -2.70 9.04 11.40
CA ASN A 60 -1.78 9.13 12.55
C ASN A 60 -2.16 8.19 13.71
N SER A 61 -2.66 7.00 13.40
CA SER A 61 -2.91 5.95 14.40
C SER A 61 -1.61 5.52 15.09
N PRO A 62 -1.68 4.90 16.28
CA PRO A 62 -0.54 4.23 16.91
C PRO A 62 0.12 3.22 16.00
N TYR A 63 1.39 2.97 16.28
CA TYR A 63 2.24 2.04 15.56
C TYR A 63 3.25 1.40 16.51
N HIS A 64 3.90 0.32 16.07
CA HIS A 64 4.95 -0.36 16.80
C HIS A 64 6.24 0.46 16.85
N THR A 65 6.77 0.66 18.06
CA THR A 65 7.94 1.52 18.30
C THR A 65 9.26 0.76 18.44
N ASP A 66 9.23 -0.58 18.35
CA ASP A 66 10.44 -1.40 18.49
C ASP A 66 11.47 -1.05 17.43
N LEU A 67 12.73 -0.98 17.87
CA LEU A 67 13.87 -0.73 16.99
C LEU A 67 14.47 -2.07 16.54
N PRO A 68 15.08 -2.12 15.33
CA PRO A 68 15.79 -3.31 14.90
C PRO A 68 16.93 -3.65 15.86
N PRO A 69 17.33 -4.93 15.95
CA PRO A 69 18.40 -5.36 16.83
C PRO A 69 19.71 -4.63 16.51
N LEU A 70 20.42 -4.22 17.57
CA LEU A 70 21.72 -3.55 17.44
C LEU A 70 22.77 -4.55 16.97
N ASN A 71 23.40 -4.25 15.83
CA ASN A 71 24.60 -4.97 15.41
C ASN A 71 25.79 -4.45 16.25
N THR A 72 26.05 -5.06 17.40
CA THR A 72 27.32 -4.82 18.11
C THR A 72 28.46 -5.47 17.30
N PRO A 73 29.54 -4.73 16.96
CA PRO A 73 30.70 -5.35 16.32
C PRO A 73 31.17 -6.54 17.15
N ASN A 74 31.23 -7.73 16.54
CA ASN A 74 31.75 -8.92 17.20
C ASN A 74 33.16 -8.63 17.73
N LYS A 75 33.30 -8.49 19.05
CA LYS A 75 34.61 -8.58 19.68
C LYS A 75 35.00 -10.07 19.67
N PRO A 76 36.12 -10.47 19.04
CA PRO A 76 36.51 -11.88 19.03
C PRO A 76 36.66 -12.38 20.47
N GLY A 77 35.93 -13.44 20.84
CA GLY A 77 36.09 -14.12 22.13
C GLY A 77 34.95 -13.98 23.15
N THR A 78 33.79 -13.42 22.80
CA THR A 78 32.61 -13.46 23.68
C THR A 78 31.42 -14.07 22.94
N SER A 79 31.30 -15.40 22.97
CA SER A 79 30.06 -16.09 22.62
C SER A 79 29.06 -15.88 23.75
N VAL A 80 28.34 -14.76 23.71
CA VAL A 80 27.17 -14.58 24.56
C VAL A 80 26.08 -15.44 23.94
N ASN A 81 25.74 -16.54 24.61
CA ASN A 81 24.64 -17.42 24.24
C ASN A 81 23.32 -16.73 24.60
N LEU A 82 23.05 -15.58 23.97
CA LEU A 82 21.76 -14.92 24.01
C LEU A 82 20.85 -15.69 23.05
N PRO A 83 19.59 -15.99 23.42
CA PRO A 83 18.66 -16.57 22.47
C PRO A 83 18.59 -15.66 21.24
N VAL A 84 18.73 -16.26 20.06
CA VAL A 84 18.69 -15.59 18.75
C VAL A 84 17.23 -15.20 18.45
N THR A 85 16.62 -14.40 19.33
CA THR A 85 15.30 -13.80 19.09
C THR A 85 15.42 -12.63 18.13
N GLY A 86 16.56 -11.93 18.14
CA GLY A 86 16.82 -10.80 17.23
C GLY A 86 16.79 -11.15 15.75
N SER A 87 17.16 -12.37 15.35
CA SER A 87 17.06 -12.78 13.93
C SER A 87 15.60 -12.99 13.55
N ALA A 88 14.85 -13.84 14.25
CA ALA A 88 13.45 -14.12 13.90
C ALA A 88 12.56 -12.85 13.97
N GLU A 89 12.86 -11.92 14.87
CA GLU A 89 12.14 -10.65 15.01
C GLU A 89 12.45 -9.64 13.91
N ALA A 90 13.64 -9.73 13.35
CA ALA A 90 14.02 -8.95 12.18
C ALA A 90 13.74 -9.67 10.85
N GLY A 91 13.35 -10.94 10.89
CA GLY A 91 12.95 -11.72 9.73
C GLY A 91 11.64 -11.19 9.14
N ILE A 92 11.48 -11.37 7.83
CA ILE A 92 10.24 -11.02 7.13
C ILE A 92 9.55 -12.32 6.70
N PRO A 93 8.26 -12.52 7.04
CA PRO A 93 7.49 -13.67 6.58
C PRO A 93 7.52 -13.80 5.05
N ALA A 94 7.64 -15.02 4.54
CA ALA A 94 7.81 -15.33 3.13
C ALA A 94 6.77 -14.66 2.23
N SER A 95 5.48 -14.84 2.52
CA SER A 95 4.40 -14.27 1.70
C SER A 95 4.40 -12.74 1.74
N VAL A 96 4.72 -12.17 2.90
CA VAL A 96 4.80 -10.71 3.09
C VAL A 96 6.00 -10.12 2.34
N LEU A 97 7.16 -10.76 2.38
CA LEU A 97 8.35 -10.36 1.62
C LEU A 97 8.10 -10.43 0.11
N ALA A 98 7.43 -11.48 -0.35
CA ALA A 98 7.05 -11.64 -1.75
C ALA A 98 6.13 -10.50 -2.21
N ALA A 99 5.16 -10.08 -1.39
CA ALA A 99 4.28 -8.96 -1.69
C ALA A 99 5.04 -7.63 -1.84
N TYR A 100 5.97 -7.30 -0.94
CA TYR A 100 6.75 -6.07 -1.06
C TYR A 100 7.64 -6.04 -2.30
N LYS A 101 8.30 -7.16 -2.62
CA LYS A 101 9.13 -7.27 -3.84
C LYS A 101 8.28 -7.17 -5.10
N LYS A 102 7.08 -7.78 -5.11
CA LYS A 102 6.15 -7.68 -6.23
C LYS A 102 5.69 -6.24 -6.45
N ALA A 103 5.35 -5.52 -5.37
CA ALA A 103 4.96 -4.11 -5.44
C ALA A 103 6.09 -3.21 -5.98
N GLU A 104 7.33 -3.40 -5.53
CA GLU A 104 8.51 -2.73 -6.11
C GLU A 104 8.65 -3.03 -7.60
N GLN A 105 8.58 -4.31 -7.98
CA GLN A 105 8.74 -4.73 -9.38
C GLN A 105 7.67 -4.11 -10.28
N GLU A 106 6.43 -4.06 -9.82
CA GLU A 106 5.33 -3.45 -10.57
C GLU A 106 5.55 -1.94 -10.74
N LEU A 107 5.90 -1.24 -9.65
CA LEU A 107 6.14 0.20 -9.70
C LEU A 107 7.40 0.57 -10.49
N ALA A 108 8.41 -0.28 -10.53
CA ALA A 108 9.53 -0.10 -11.45
C ALA A 108 9.09 -0.13 -12.92
N GLY A 109 7.97 -0.78 -13.25
CA GLY A 109 7.37 -0.80 -14.59
C GLY A 109 6.42 0.37 -14.88
N THR A 110 5.66 0.83 -13.89
CA THR A 110 4.61 1.85 -14.08
C THR A 110 5.05 3.27 -13.67
N ASP A 111 5.96 3.40 -12.71
CA ASP A 111 6.51 4.66 -12.20
C ASP A 111 8.00 4.51 -11.80
N ALA A 112 8.84 4.28 -12.80
CA ALA A 112 10.28 4.09 -12.60
C ALA A 112 10.98 5.32 -11.99
N ALA A 113 10.40 6.53 -12.13
CA ALA A 113 10.96 7.76 -11.60
C ALA A 113 10.92 7.80 -10.06
N CYS A 114 9.91 7.16 -9.46
CA CYS A 114 9.77 7.06 -8.01
C CYS A 114 10.90 6.27 -7.33
N ARG A 115 11.47 5.25 -7.99
CA ARG A 115 12.55 4.41 -7.44
C ARG A 115 12.24 3.83 -6.05
N LEU A 116 11.01 3.33 -5.84
CA LEU A 116 10.59 2.70 -4.58
C LEU A 116 11.47 1.48 -4.26
N PRO A 117 12.15 1.46 -3.10
CA PRO A 117 12.82 0.25 -2.62
C PRO A 117 11.85 -0.61 -1.78
N TRP A 118 11.76 -1.93 -2.04
CA TRP A 118 10.88 -2.84 -1.28
C TRP A 118 11.19 -2.82 0.23
N GLN A 119 12.41 -2.50 0.62
CA GLN A 119 12.82 -2.38 2.03
C GLN A 119 12.05 -1.27 2.75
N LEU A 120 11.61 -0.23 2.05
CA LEU A 120 10.80 0.84 2.65
C LEU A 120 9.39 0.33 2.97
N LEU A 121 8.79 -0.46 2.07
CA LEU A 121 7.52 -1.14 2.34
C LEU A 121 7.65 -2.09 3.52
N ALA A 122 8.73 -2.87 3.58
CA ALA A 122 9.01 -3.75 4.70
C ALA A 122 9.18 -3.00 6.02
N ALA A 123 9.85 -1.85 6.03
CA ALA A 123 10.01 -1.02 7.22
C ALA A 123 8.67 -0.47 7.72
N ILE A 124 7.83 0.03 6.81
CA ILE A 124 6.47 0.49 7.14
C ILE A 124 5.64 -0.68 7.66
N GLY A 125 5.55 -1.81 6.96
CA GLY A 125 4.76 -2.95 7.40
C GLY A 125 5.21 -3.58 8.73
N LYS A 126 6.50 -3.49 9.07
CA LYS A 126 6.99 -3.85 10.42
C LYS A 126 6.42 -2.91 11.49
N VAL A 127 6.46 -1.61 11.23
CA VAL A 127 6.00 -0.57 12.15
C VAL A 127 4.47 -0.54 12.27
N GLU A 128 3.74 -0.75 11.18
CA GLU A 128 2.28 -0.68 11.15
C GLU A 128 1.61 -1.90 11.79
N SER A 129 2.09 -3.11 11.51
CA SER A 129 1.37 -4.34 11.89
C SER A 129 2.27 -5.50 12.32
N GLY A 130 3.58 -5.28 12.45
CA GLY A 130 4.51 -6.36 12.74
C GLY A 130 4.60 -7.37 11.59
N GLN A 131 4.58 -6.90 10.34
CA GLN A 131 4.54 -7.73 9.14
C GLN A 131 3.28 -8.59 9.04
N ALA A 132 2.09 -7.98 9.00
CA ALA A 132 0.81 -8.70 8.98
C ALA A 132 0.64 -9.66 10.16
N ARG A 133 0.91 -9.16 11.38
CA ARG A 133 0.96 -9.95 12.61
C ARG A 133 1.87 -11.19 12.51
N GLY A 134 3.09 -11.00 12.01
CA GLY A 134 4.08 -12.08 11.86
C GLY A 134 3.78 -13.01 10.68
N GLY A 135 3.10 -12.51 9.65
CA GLY A 135 2.75 -13.27 8.45
C GLY A 135 1.57 -14.20 8.65
N LYS A 136 0.59 -13.81 9.47
CA LYS A 136 -0.66 -14.56 9.64
C LYS A 136 -1.59 -14.30 8.45
N VAL A 137 -1.15 -14.78 7.29
CA VAL A 137 -1.87 -14.70 6.02
C VAL A 137 -2.13 -16.10 5.46
N ASP A 138 -3.15 -16.23 4.63
CA ASP A 138 -3.40 -17.43 3.85
C ASP A 138 -2.49 -17.52 2.61
N ALA A 139 -2.66 -18.56 1.81
CA ALA A 139 -1.86 -18.78 0.60
C ALA A 139 -2.03 -17.72 -0.50
N ASN A 140 -3.10 -16.91 -0.44
CA ASN A 140 -3.34 -15.80 -1.36
C ASN A 140 -2.84 -14.46 -0.78
N GLY A 141 -2.30 -14.46 0.45
CA GLY A 141 -1.82 -13.26 1.13
C GLY A 141 -2.90 -12.52 1.93
N THR A 142 -4.11 -13.05 2.09
CA THR A 142 -5.15 -12.43 2.89
C THR A 142 -4.94 -12.73 4.37
N THR A 143 -5.01 -11.71 5.24
CA THR A 143 -4.82 -11.90 6.67
C THR A 143 -5.88 -12.84 7.25
N LEU A 144 -5.46 -13.79 8.10
CA LEU A 144 -6.34 -14.80 8.69
C LEU A 144 -7.41 -14.20 9.63
N SER A 145 -7.16 -12.99 10.11
CA SER A 145 -8.09 -12.15 10.88
C SER A 145 -7.88 -10.70 10.47
N PRO A 146 -8.92 -9.85 10.48
CA PRO A 146 -8.74 -8.42 10.25
C PRO A 146 -7.71 -7.82 11.20
N ILE A 147 -6.89 -6.90 10.69
CA ILE A 147 -5.96 -6.11 11.49
C ILE A 147 -6.56 -4.71 11.56
N LEU A 148 -7.07 -4.33 12.75
CA LEU A 148 -7.72 -3.06 12.98
C LEU A 148 -6.93 -2.24 14.00
N GLY A 149 -6.74 -0.96 13.70
CA GLY A 149 -6.26 0.04 14.64
C GLY A 149 -7.33 0.46 15.66
N PRO A 150 -6.97 1.34 16.61
CA PRO A 150 -7.95 1.96 17.50
C PRO A 150 -8.93 2.84 16.70
N ALA A 151 -10.12 3.03 17.25
CA ALA A 151 -11.08 4.00 16.71
C ALA A 151 -10.48 5.41 16.76
N LEU A 152 -10.57 6.14 15.66
CA LEU A 152 -10.10 7.51 15.55
C LEU A 152 -11.19 8.47 16.02
N ASN A 153 -11.45 8.45 17.33
CA ASN A 153 -12.54 9.18 17.98
C ASN A 153 -12.10 10.51 18.61
N GLY A 154 -10.88 10.99 18.32
CA GLY A 154 -10.35 12.22 18.92
C GLY A 154 -9.86 12.08 20.37
N GLN A 155 -9.92 10.89 20.99
CA GLN A 155 -9.41 10.63 22.33
C GLN A 155 -8.00 10.03 22.26
N GLY A 156 -7.00 10.91 22.18
CA GLY A 156 -5.59 10.51 22.10
C GLY A 156 -5.09 10.21 20.68
N PHE A 157 -5.99 10.15 19.69
CA PHE A 157 -5.69 9.98 18.27
C PHE A 157 -6.46 11.02 17.43
N ALA A 158 -6.28 10.99 16.11
CA ALA A 158 -7.09 11.81 15.21
C ALA A 158 -8.59 11.54 15.39
N LEU A 159 -9.42 12.52 15.02
CA LEU A 159 -10.87 12.36 14.93
C LEU A 159 -11.24 12.15 13.45
N ILE A 160 -11.54 10.92 13.07
CA ILE A 160 -11.99 10.54 11.73
C ILE A 160 -13.33 9.82 11.86
N LYS A 161 -14.38 10.43 11.32
CA LYS A 161 -15.72 9.83 11.28
C LYS A 161 -15.78 8.75 10.21
N ASP A 162 -16.72 7.83 10.34
CA ASP A 162 -17.00 6.79 9.35
C ASP A 162 -17.07 7.34 7.92
N THR A 163 -16.33 6.70 7.00
CA THR A 163 -16.29 7.08 5.58
C THR A 163 -16.75 5.99 4.61
N ASP A 164 -17.03 4.78 5.11
CA ASP A 164 -17.36 3.62 4.27
C ASP A 164 -18.61 2.83 4.73
N GLY A 165 -19.28 3.29 5.79
CA GLY A 165 -20.43 2.61 6.37
C GLY A 165 -20.04 1.40 7.24
N GLY A 166 -18.80 1.35 7.74
CA GLY A 166 -18.22 0.23 8.47
C GLY A 166 -17.85 -0.95 7.57
N ALA A 167 -17.58 -0.73 6.28
CA ALA A 167 -17.36 -1.79 5.31
C ALA A 167 -16.07 -2.59 5.57
N TYR A 168 -14.99 -1.90 5.99
CA TYR A 168 -13.70 -2.55 6.24
C TYR A 168 -13.39 -2.80 7.71
N ASP A 169 -13.96 -2.03 8.64
CA ASP A 169 -13.65 -2.09 10.06
C ASP A 169 -14.85 -2.41 10.99
N GLY A 170 -16.06 -2.47 10.43
CA GLY A 170 -17.29 -2.75 11.16
C GLY A 170 -17.77 -1.62 12.09
N ASP A 171 -17.18 -0.42 12.02
CA ASP A 171 -17.51 0.72 12.89
C ASP A 171 -18.20 1.82 12.10
N SER A 172 -19.53 1.90 12.19
CA SER A 172 -20.31 2.93 11.49
C SER A 172 -20.30 4.30 12.19
N THR A 173 -19.32 4.57 13.08
CA THR A 173 -19.22 5.83 13.81
C THR A 173 -17.90 6.54 13.56
N HIS A 174 -16.79 5.82 13.65
CA HIS A 174 -15.45 6.34 13.47
C HIS A 174 -14.60 5.32 12.72
N ASP A 175 -13.84 5.80 11.75
CA ASP A 175 -12.92 4.95 11.01
C ASP A 175 -11.78 4.45 11.91
N ARG A 176 -11.28 3.27 11.54
CA ARG A 176 -10.04 2.67 12.04
C ARG A 176 -9.07 2.48 10.90
N ALA A 177 -7.78 2.47 11.21
CA ALA A 177 -6.79 1.97 10.26
C ALA A 177 -6.97 0.45 10.05
N VAL A 178 -6.96 0.00 8.79
CA VAL A 178 -7.28 -1.37 8.38
C VAL A 178 -6.12 -2.06 7.66
N GLY A 179 -6.00 -3.36 7.87
CA GLY A 179 -5.10 -4.24 7.14
C GLY A 179 -3.63 -4.13 7.55
N PRO A 180 -2.74 -4.91 6.91
CA PRO A 180 -1.33 -5.00 7.30
C PRO A 180 -0.53 -3.72 7.05
N MET A 181 -1.05 -2.81 6.21
CA MET A 181 -0.45 -1.49 5.94
C MET A 181 -1.25 -0.33 6.56
N GLN A 182 -2.24 -0.64 7.41
CA GLN A 182 -2.96 0.29 8.30
C GLN A 182 -3.56 1.52 7.59
N PHE A 183 -4.18 1.33 6.42
CA PHE A 183 -4.85 2.43 5.71
C PHE A 183 -6.16 2.84 6.40
N ILE A 184 -6.49 4.13 6.39
CA ILE A 184 -7.85 4.59 6.69
C ILE A 184 -8.78 4.26 5.51
N PRO A 185 -10.06 3.87 5.72
CA PRO A 185 -11.02 3.56 4.65
C PRO A 185 -11.10 4.64 3.56
N SER A 186 -11.13 5.92 3.92
CA SER A 186 -11.09 7.02 2.94
C SER A 186 -9.81 7.08 2.10
N THR A 187 -8.64 6.79 2.70
CA THR A 187 -7.38 6.65 1.96
C THR A 187 -7.44 5.42 1.06
N TRP A 188 -7.94 4.29 1.56
CA TRP A 188 -8.09 3.04 0.80
C TRP A 188 -8.99 3.22 -0.42
N ALA A 189 -10.09 3.97 -0.29
CA ALA A 189 -10.99 4.28 -1.41
C ALA A 189 -10.28 4.98 -2.59
N THR A 190 -9.21 5.73 -2.31
CA THR A 190 -8.42 6.43 -3.33
C THR A 190 -7.23 5.60 -3.82
N TRP A 191 -6.52 4.94 -2.90
CA TRP A 191 -5.21 4.35 -3.16
C TRP A 191 -5.22 2.83 -3.29
N GLY A 192 -6.30 2.16 -2.88
CA GLY A 192 -6.42 0.71 -2.90
C GLY A 192 -6.13 0.13 -4.29
N GLN A 193 -5.42 -0.99 -4.32
CA GLN A 193 -4.98 -1.68 -5.53
C GLN A 193 -5.35 -3.15 -5.49
N ASP A 194 -5.47 -3.76 -6.67
CA ASP A 194 -5.57 -5.20 -6.83
C ASP A 194 -4.15 -5.71 -7.16
N GLY A 195 -3.39 -6.01 -6.11
CA GLY A 195 -1.98 -6.38 -6.21
C GLY A 195 -1.76 -7.87 -6.42
N ASN A 196 -2.76 -8.72 -6.16
CA ASN A 196 -2.72 -10.15 -6.44
C ASN A 196 -3.31 -10.51 -7.83
N GLY A 197 -4.13 -9.64 -8.42
CA GLY A 197 -4.75 -9.79 -9.74
C GLY A 197 -6.06 -10.59 -9.72
N ASP A 198 -6.76 -10.65 -8.58
CA ASP A 198 -7.99 -11.43 -8.41
C ASP A 198 -9.28 -10.67 -8.74
N GLY A 199 -9.16 -9.39 -9.11
CA GLY A 199 -10.26 -8.50 -9.45
C GLY A 199 -10.86 -7.76 -8.25
N ARG A 200 -10.30 -7.89 -7.05
CA ARG A 200 -10.75 -7.22 -5.83
C ARG A 200 -9.64 -6.35 -5.25
N LYS A 201 -10.04 -5.31 -4.52
CA LYS A 201 -9.14 -4.46 -3.74
C LYS A 201 -9.45 -4.69 -2.27
N ASP A 202 -8.72 -5.58 -1.63
CA ASP A 202 -8.92 -5.94 -0.23
C ASP A 202 -7.81 -5.34 0.66
N PRO A 203 -8.12 -4.41 1.59
CA PRO A 203 -7.10 -3.88 2.48
C PRO A 203 -6.48 -4.94 3.38
N ASN A 204 -7.14 -6.09 3.58
CA ASN A 204 -6.62 -7.21 4.34
C ASN A 204 -5.73 -8.16 3.50
N ASN A 205 -5.58 -7.95 2.19
CA ASN A 205 -4.63 -8.69 1.37
C ASN A 205 -3.27 -7.98 1.32
N ILE A 206 -2.19 -8.67 1.67
CA ILE A 206 -0.86 -8.07 1.75
C ILE A 206 -0.32 -7.62 0.38
N HIS A 207 -0.70 -8.27 -0.73
CA HIS A 207 -0.29 -7.84 -2.07
C HIS A 207 -0.96 -6.52 -2.45
N ASP A 208 -2.27 -6.42 -2.22
CA ASP A 208 -3.07 -5.23 -2.46
C ASP A 208 -2.59 -4.06 -1.60
N ALA A 209 -2.42 -4.31 -0.30
CA ALA A 209 -1.97 -3.32 0.66
C ALA A 209 -0.53 -2.84 0.37
N ALA A 210 0.38 -3.75 0.00
CA ALA A 210 1.76 -3.38 -0.35
C ALA A 210 1.83 -2.53 -1.63
N LEU A 211 1.06 -2.89 -2.66
CA LEU A 211 1.01 -2.14 -3.91
C LEU A 211 0.36 -0.76 -3.71
N ALA A 212 -0.73 -0.69 -2.95
CA ALA A 212 -1.37 0.57 -2.55
C ALA A 212 -0.40 1.48 -1.77
N ALA A 213 0.34 0.93 -0.80
CA ALA A 213 1.36 1.66 -0.05
C ALA A 213 2.49 2.16 -0.95
N GLY A 214 2.96 1.33 -1.89
CA GLY A 214 3.96 1.74 -2.87
C GLY A 214 3.49 2.94 -3.71
N ARG A 215 2.28 2.88 -4.26
CA ARG A 215 1.70 3.99 -5.05
C ARG A 215 1.51 5.24 -4.21
N TYR A 216 1.05 5.10 -2.96
CA TYR A 216 0.90 6.22 -2.04
C TYR A 216 2.25 6.91 -1.74
N LEU A 217 3.30 6.13 -1.51
CA LEU A 217 4.65 6.66 -1.27
C LEU A 217 5.21 7.37 -2.51
N CYS A 218 4.93 6.84 -3.70
CA CYS A 218 5.30 7.41 -4.99
C CYS A 218 4.46 8.61 -5.44
N ALA A 219 3.40 8.96 -4.72
CA ALA A 219 2.47 10.01 -5.11
C ALA A 219 3.15 11.34 -5.49
N GLY A 220 2.71 11.93 -6.61
CA GLY A 220 3.27 13.16 -7.15
C GLY A 220 4.55 12.93 -7.96
N THR A 221 5.59 13.74 -7.71
CA THR A 221 6.87 13.68 -8.44
C THR A 221 8.03 13.26 -7.54
N ARG A 222 7.74 12.43 -6.52
CA ARG A 222 8.75 12.03 -5.52
C ARG A 222 9.76 11.09 -6.15
N ASP A 223 11.03 11.22 -5.76
CA ASP A 223 12.07 10.25 -6.03
C ASP A 223 12.58 9.69 -4.69
N LEU A 224 12.21 8.45 -4.36
CA LEU A 224 12.51 7.83 -3.07
C LEU A 224 13.99 7.45 -2.90
N SER A 225 14.83 7.64 -3.93
CA SER A 225 16.28 7.63 -3.75
C SER A 225 16.83 8.93 -3.14
N VAL A 226 16.06 10.02 -3.20
CA VAL A 226 16.38 11.32 -2.59
C VAL A 226 15.88 11.35 -1.14
N ALA A 227 16.80 11.62 -0.21
CA ALA A 227 16.49 11.52 1.23
C ALA A 227 15.31 12.41 1.66
N ALA A 228 15.26 13.65 1.19
CA ALA A 228 14.19 14.58 1.52
C ALA A 228 12.81 14.13 0.98
N ASP A 229 12.79 13.49 -0.18
CA ASP A 229 11.55 12.98 -0.79
C ASP A 229 11.06 11.74 -0.05
N LEU A 230 11.97 10.85 0.33
CA LEU A 230 11.67 9.70 1.20
C LEU A 230 11.11 10.16 2.55
N ASP A 231 11.71 11.16 3.20
CA ASP A 231 11.21 11.68 4.47
C ASP A 231 9.82 12.29 4.33
N ARG A 232 9.58 13.07 3.27
CA ARG A 232 8.23 13.60 2.98
C ARG A 232 7.22 12.49 2.71
N ALA A 233 7.62 11.42 2.02
CA ALA A 233 6.76 10.28 1.74
C ALA A 233 6.34 9.57 3.04
N VAL A 234 7.30 9.26 3.91
CA VAL A 234 7.06 8.61 5.20
C VAL A 234 6.22 9.50 6.12
N LEU A 235 6.52 10.80 6.19
CA LEU A 235 5.72 11.75 6.99
C LEU A 235 4.30 11.95 6.44
N SER A 236 4.08 11.75 5.14
CA SER A 236 2.72 11.73 4.58
C SER A 236 1.96 10.44 4.91
N TYR A 237 2.68 9.37 5.30
CA TYR A 237 2.06 8.11 5.75
C TYR A 237 1.58 8.23 7.20
N ASN A 238 2.41 8.82 8.06
CA ASN A 238 2.10 9.21 9.44
C ASN A 238 2.93 10.46 9.82
N HIS A 239 2.27 11.53 10.27
CA HIS A 239 2.89 12.83 10.52
C HIS A 239 3.59 12.88 11.90
N SER A 240 4.51 11.95 12.14
CA SER A 240 5.30 11.85 13.37
C SER A 240 6.78 11.74 13.05
N THR A 241 7.59 12.62 13.66
CA THR A 241 9.06 12.54 13.56
C THR A 241 9.61 11.27 14.21
N GLU A 242 8.93 10.75 15.24
CA GLU A 242 9.29 9.47 15.85
C GLU A 242 9.01 8.32 14.90
N TYR A 243 7.85 8.32 14.24
CA TYR A 243 7.52 7.35 13.20
C TYR A 243 8.57 7.35 12.09
N LEU A 244 8.91 8.53 11.58
CA LEU A 244 9.96 8.68 10.57
C LEU A 244 11.28 8.05 11.00
N ARG A 245 11.72 8.32 12.24
CA ARG A 245 12.96 7.75 12.80
C ARG A 245 12.90 6.22 12.94
N THR A 246 11.77 5.69 13.38
CA THR A 246 11.58 4.24 13.53
C THR A 246 11.57 3.55 12.16
N VAL A 247 10.83 4.08 11.19
CA VAL A 247 10.82 3.57 9.81
C VAL A 247 12.21 3.65 9.18
N ARG A 248 12.93 4.78 9.34
CA ARG A 248 14.31 4.92 8.86
C ARG A 248 15.25 3.88 9.45
N SER A 249 15.11 3.58 10.75
CA SER A 249 15.93 2.57 11.43
C SER A 249 15.72 1.17 10.85
N TRP A 250 14.46 0.76 10.66
CA TRP A 250 14.12 -0.52 10.00
C TRP A 250 14.52 -0.55 8.53
N PHE A 251 14.33 0.55 7.80
CA PHE A 251 14.73 0.67 6.41
C PHE A 251 16.23 0.47 6.24
N ASP A 252 17.05 1.17 7.04
CA ASP A 252 18.50 0.99 7.02
C ASP A 252 18.92 -0.42 7.44
N TYR A 253 18.18 -1.04 8.37
CA TYR A 253 18.40 -2.43 8.74
C TYR A 253 18.17 -3.36 7.54
N TYR A 254 17.02 -3.31 6.90
CA TYR A 254 16.69 -4.17 5.76
C TYR A 254 17.59 -3.94 4.54
N LYS A 255 18.11 -2.72 4.34
CA LYS A 255 19.10 -2.42 3.30
C LYS A 255 20.44 -3.14 3.48
N ARG A 256 20.84 -3.46 4.73
CA ARG A 256 22.08 -4.20 5.01
C ARG A 256 21.93 -5.70 4.76
N GLY A 257 20.70 -6.18 4.57
CA GLY A 257 20.36 -7.58 4.42
C GLY A 257 19.21 -7.95 5.36
N THR A 258 18.40 -8.90 4.92
CA THR A 258 17.35 -9.52 5.72
C THR A 258 17.39 -11.02 5.49
N HIS A 259 16.59 -11.77 6.25
CA HIS A 259 16.29 -13.16 5.96
C HIS A 259 14.78 -13.38 6.01
N GLU A 260 14.35 -14.35 5.20
CA GLU A 260 12.98 -14.81 5.17
C GLU A 260 12.74 -15.76 6.36
N VAL A 261 11.54 -15.68 6.94
CA VAL A 261 11.05 -16.64 7.93
C VAL A 261 9.74 -17.26 7.44
N PRO A 262 9.38 -18.48 7.88
CA PRO A 262 8.08 -19.06 7.53
C PRO A 262 6.91 -18.18 7.97
N ASP A 263 5.82 -18.19 7.19
CA ASP A 263 4.61 -17.47 7.54
C ASP A 263 4.04 -17.91 8.90
N GLY A 264 3.51 -16.95 9.66
CA GLY A 264 3.00 -17.13 11.01
C GLY A 264 4.07 -17.32 12.09
N THR A 265 5.36 -17.34 11.73
CA THR A 265 6.48 -17.50 12.67
C THR A 265 7.24 -16.20 12.96
N GLY A 266 6.88 -15.10 12.30
CA GLY A 266 7.46 -13.79 12.59
C GLY A 266 7.14 -13.33 14.01
N VAL A 267 8.13 -12.75 14.69
CA VAL A 267 7.92 -12.20 16.04
C VAL A 267 7.18 -10.87 15.93
N LEU A 268 6.09 -10.77 16.68
CA LEU A 268 5.34 -9.54 16.82
C LEU A 268 6.17 -8.53 17.62
N PRO A 269 6.26 -7.26 17.16
CA PRO A 269 6.83 -6.20 17.97
C PRO A 269 6.10 -6.10 19.33
N ALA A 270 6.79 -5.67 20.37
CA ALA A 270 6.21 -5.54 21.70
C ALA A 270 5.14 -4.43 21.71
N ASP A 271 3.92 -4.77 22.12
CA ASP A 271 2.86 -3.77 22.30
C ASP A 271 3.19 -2.88 23.51
N THR A 272 3.53 -1.61 23.29
CA THR A 272 3.63 -0.58 24.35
C THR A 272 2.27 0.01 24.75
N GLY A 273 1.16 -0.61 24.35
CA GLY A 273 -0.21 -0.18 24.68
C GLY A 273 -0.78 -0.84 25.95
N GLY A 274 -0.61 -0.18 27.10
CA GLY A 274 -1.58 -0.18 28.21
C GLY A 274 -2.00 -1.52 28.82
N SER A 275 -1.16 -2.12 29.67
CA SER A 275 -1.62 -2.97 30.77
C SER A 275 -0.98 -2.53 32.07
N THR A 276 -1.54 -1.47 32.68
CA THR A 276 -1.51 -1.38 34.14
C THR A 276 -2.42 -2.47 34.66
N ALA A 277 -1.85 -3.65 34.93
CA ALA A 277 -2.46 -4.62 35.81
C ALA A 277 -2.61 -3.95 37.18
N SER A 278 -3.80 -3.41 37.47
CA SER A 278 -4.18 -3.09 38.85
C SER A 278 -4.16 -4.39 39.65
N PRO A 279 -3.40 -4.50 40.75
CA PRO A 279 -3.51 -5.65 41.63
C PRO A 279 -4.91 -5.64 42.26
N SER A 280 -5.71 -6.68 41.98
CA SER A 280 -6.95 -6.91 42.72
C SER A 280 -6.63 -7.06 44.21
N PRO A 281 -7.29 -6.32 45.11
CA PRO A 281 -7.19 -6.58 46.54
C PRO A 281 -7.94 -7.86 46.88
N THR A 282 -7.23 -8.82 47.49
CA THR A 282 -7.81 -10.03 48.07
C THR A 282 -8.80 -9.66 49.18
N PRO A 283 -10.02 -10.24 49.24
CA PRO A 283 -10.92 -10.01 50.37
C PRO A 283 -10.36 -10.73 51.61
N THR A 284 -10.13 -9.97 52.68
CA THR A 284 -9.91 -10.54 54.02
C THR A 284 -11.28 -10.98 54.55
N THR A 285 -11.46 -12.28 54.76
CA THR A 285 -12.58 -12.84 55.52
C THR A 285 -12.39 -12.52 56.99
N GLY A 286 -13.35 -11.77 57.57
CA GLY A 286 -13.59 -11.72 59.00
C GLY A 286 -14.52 -12.83 59.46
#